data_AF-A0A2T4D6L8-F1
#
_entry.id   AF-A0A2T4D6L8-F1
#
_cell.length_a   1.000
_cell.length_b   1.000
_cell.length_c   1.000
_cell.angle_alpha   90.00
_cell.angle_beta   90.00
_cell.angle_gamma   90.00
#
_symmetry.space_group_name_H-M   'P 1'
#
loop_
_entity.id
_entity.type
_entity.pdbx_description
1 polymer ?
#
loop_
_entity_poly.entity_id
_entity_poly.type
_entity_poly.pdbx_seq_one_letter_code
_entity_poly.pdbx_strand_id
1 'polypeptide(L)' 'MNAEKLRDASVHCPMCGHAVHVMLDPSQGDQDYQDECRACGHDIHLHLEVDELHDQLRLRVEE' A
#
# COMPACT_ATOMS: atom_id res chain seq x y z
N MET A 1 -2.39 25.28 -1.17
CA MET A 1 -2.41 24.01 -0.41
C MET A 1 -2.44 22.90 -1.46
N ASN A 2 -1.28 22.33 -1.78
CA ASN A 2 -1.22 21.26 -2.79
C ASN A 2 -1.81 20.02 -2.14
N ALA A 3 -2.91 19.50 -2.69
CA ALA A 3 -3.38 18.19 -2.31
C ALA A 3 -2.30 17.19 -2.76
N GLU A 4 -1.46 16.80 -1.82
CA GLU A 4 -0.59 15.63 -1.93
C GLU A 4 -1.39 14.49 -2.56
N LYS A 5 -0.81 13.89 -3.60
CA LYS A 5 -1.49 13.02 -4.56
C LYS A 5 -1.65 11.61 -3.98
N LEU A 6 -2.11 11.56 -2.74
CA LEU A 6 -2.40 10.36 -1.95
C LEU A 6 -3.46 9.54 -2.69
N ARG A 7 -3.12 8.29 -2.97
CA ARG A 7 -4.02 7.30 -3.53
C ARG A 7 -4.48 6.39 -2.41
N ASP A 8 -5.80 6.35 -2.19
CA ASP A 8 -6.40 5.30 -1.40
C ASP A 8 -6.32 3.97 -2.18
N ALA A 9 -5.78 2.94 -1.53
CA ALA A 9 -5.81 1.58 -2.05
C ALA A 9 -6.43 0.67 -0.99
N SER A 10 -7.27 -0.25 -1.46
CA SER A 10 -7.86 -1.30 -0.63
C SER A 10 -7.15 -2.60 -0.96
N VAL A 11 -6.36 -3.11 -0.01
CA VAL A 11 -5.68 -4.40 -0.12
C VAL A 11 -6.39 -5.43 0.74
N HIS A 12 -6.30 -6.70 0.37
CA HIS A 12 -6.82 -7.78 1.18
C HIS A 12 -5.68 -8.44 1.92
N CYS A 13 -5.83 -8.61 3.23
CA CYS A 13 -4.88 -9.35 4.04
C CYS A 13 -4.75 -10.78 3.49
N PRO A 14 -3.53 -11.26 3.17
CA PRO A 14 -3.33 -12.62 2.64
C PRO A 14 -3.74 -13.71 3.65
N MET A 15 -3.72 -13.39 4.95
CA MET A 15 -3.99 -14.35 6.03
C MET A 15 -5.48 -14.54 6.32
N CYS A 16 -6.27 -13.46 6.35
CA CYS A 16 -7.68 -13.51 6.73
C CYS A 16 -8.66 -13.01 5.65
N GLY A 17 -8.16 -12.39 4.59
CA GLY A 17 -8.98 -11.79 3.52
C GLY A 17 -9.66 -10.47 3.90
N HIS A 18 -9.35 -9.88 5.06
CA HIS A 18 -9.92 -8.60 5.47
C HIS A 18 -9.42 -7.46 4.58
N ALA A 19 -10.31 -6.53 4.22
CA ALA A 19 -9.94 -5.34 3.46
C ALA A 19 -9.25 -4.32 4.37
N VAL A 20 -7.97 -4.06 4.11
CA VAL A 20 -7.16 -3.04 4.78
C VAL A 20 -7.05 -1.84 3.85
N HIS A 21 -7.40 -0.66 4.36
CA HIS A 21 -7.26 0.59 3.63
C HIS A 21 -5.90 1.20 3.90
N VAL A 22 -5.15 1.44 2.83
CA VAL A 22 -3.80 2.00 2.89
C VAL A 22 -3.76 3.28 2.06
N MET A 23 -3.03 4.28 2.55
CA MET A 23 -2.80 5.53 1.83
C MET A 23 -1.40 5.50 1.22
N LEU A 24 -1.36 5.44 -0.10
CA LEU A 24 -0.14 5.38 -0.87
C LEU A 24 0.18 6.78 -1.40
N ASP A 25 1.38 7.30 -1.16
CA ASP A 25 1.82 8.55 -1.76
C ASP A 25 2.87 8.27 -2.84
N PRO A 26 2.46 8.08 -4.11
CA PRO A 26 3.38 7.78 -5.19
C PRO A 26 4.27 8.97 -5.58
N SER A 27 4.04 10.16 -5.00
CA SER A 27 4.86 11.35 -5.25
C SER A 27 6.23 11.25 -4.59
N GLN A 28 6.40 10.36 -3.61
CA GLN A 28 7.66 10.12 -2.92
C GLN A 28 8.50 8.96 -3.49
N GLY A 29 8.06 8.34 -4.59
CA GLY A 29 8.78 7.22 -5.20
C GLY A 29 8.44 5.88 -4.54
N ASP A 30 9.41 4.96 -4.51
CA ASP A 30 9.26 3.66 -3.86
C ASP A 30 9.08 3.81 -2.34
N GLN A 31 8.08 3.10 -1.80
CA GLN A 31 7.66 3.25 -0.41
C GLN A 31 7.32 1.89 0.18
N ASP A 32 7.88 1.62 1.36
CA ASP A 32 7.58 0.44 2.16
C ASP A 32 6.62 0.82 3.29
N TYR A 33 5.43 0.24 3.27
CA TYR A 33 4.43 0.37 4.31
C TYR A 33 4.36 -0.94 5.09
N GLN A 34 4.23 -0.85 6.40
CA GLN A 34 4.01 -1.99 7.27
C GLN A 34 2.75 -1.70 8.09
N ASP A 35 1.74 -2.54 7.94
CA ASP A 35 0.44 -2.34 8.58
C ASP A 35 -0.02 -3.62 9.27
N GLU A 36 -0.65 -3.49 10.44
CA GLU A 36 -1.16 -4.62 11.18
C GLU A 36 -2.64 -4.85 10.85
N CYS A 37 -2.98 -6.07 10.44
CA CYS A 37 -4.35 -6.44 10.18
C CYS A 37 -5.19 -6.37 11.46
N ARG A 38 -6.09 -5.39 11.57
CA ARG A 38 -6.97 -5.26 12.75
C ARG A 38 -7.94 -6.43 12.95
N ALA A 39 -8.13 -7.28 11.93
CA ALA A 39 -9.00 -8.44 12.01
C ALA A 39 -8.32 -9.68 12.60
N CYS A 40 -7.06 -9.96 12.22
CA CYS A 40 -6.34 -11.15 12.68
C CYS A 40 -5.11 -10.84 13.54
N GLY A 41 -4.64 -9.60 13.59
CA GLY A 41 -3.43 -9.19 14.32
C GLY A 41 -2.12 -9.63 13.65
N HIS A 42 -2.16 -10.02 12.38
CA HIS A 42 -0.95 -10.32 11.61
C HIS A 42 -0.41 -9.05 10.96
N ASP A 43 0.91 -8.97 10.88
CA ASP A 43 1.60 -7.94 10.13
C ASP A 43 1.40 -8.15 8.62
N ILE A 44 1.31 -7.05 7.88
CA ILE A 44 1.17 -7.04 6.43
C ILE A 44 2.20 -6.06 5.89
N HIS A 45 3.12 -6.58 5.10
CA HIS A 45 4.13 -5.79 4.42
C HIS A 45 3.62 -5.36 3.04
N LEU A 46 3.69 -4.07 2.77
CA LEU A 46 3.10 -3.41 1.62
C LEU A 46 4.17 -2.63 0.88
N HIS A 47 4.64 -3.15 -0.24
CA HIS A 47 5.69 -2.52 -1.02
C HIS A 47 5.09 -1.82 -2.24
N LEU A 48 5.20 -0.48 -2.27
CA LEU A 48 4.82 0.35 -3.40
C LEU A 48 6.05 0.65 -4.25
N GLU A 49 6.06 0.12 -5.47
CA GLU A 49 7.04 0.43 -6.49
C GLU A 49 6.41 1.43 -7.49
N VAL A 50 6.98 2.62 -7.57
CA VAL A 50 6.56 3.68 -8.50
C VAL A 50 7.52 3.71 -9.68
N ASP A 51 7.04 3.31 -10.84
CA ASP A 51 7.78 3.39 -12.10
C ASP A 51 7.44 4.72 -12.79
N GLU A 52 8.23 5.76 -12.50
CA GLU A 52 8.06 7.09 -13.10
C GLU A 52 8.36 7.10 -14.61
N LEU A 53 9.16 6.14 -15.09
CA LEU A 53 9.54 6.02 -16.50
C LEU A 53 8.37 5.55 -17.37
N HIS A 54 7.53 4.64 -16.85
CA HIS A 54 6.39 4.07 -17.55
C HIS A 54 5.03 4.50 -16.97
N ASP A 55 5.00 5.44 -16.02
CA ASP A 55 3.79 5.86 -15.27
C ASP A 55 3.03 4.65 -14.70
N GLN A 56 3.76 3.65 -14.20
CA GLN A 56 3.19 2.41 -13.68
C GLN A 56 3.38 2.31 -12.17
N LEU A 57 2.31 1.93 -11.48
CA LEU A 57 2.30 1.72 -10.04
C LEU A 57 2.15 0.23 -9.76
N ARG A 58 3.04 -0.32 -8.96
CA ARG A 58 3.00 -1.73 -8.55
C ARG A 58 2.93 -1.79 -7.04
N LEU A 59 1.89 -2.42 -6.54
CA LEU A 59 1.73 -2.66 -5.12
C LEU A 59 1.87 -4.16 -4.88
N ARG A 60 2.80 -4.53 -3.99
CA ARG A 60 2.95 -5.90 -3.50
C ARG A 60 2.48 -5.98 -2.06
N VAL A 61 1.81 -7.07 -1.75
CA VAL A 61 1.29 -7.38 -0.42
C VAL A 61 1.93 -8.70 -0.01
N GLU A 62 2.65 -8.69 1.11
CA GLU A 62 3.39 -9.82 1.66
C GLU A 62 2.93 -10.11 3.10
N GLU A 63 3.16 -11.34 3.56
CA GLU A 63 2.78 -11.88 4.88
C GLU A 63 3.93 -11.89 5.90
#